data_AF-A0A8C3YJI2-F1
#
_entry.id   AF-A0A8C3YJI2-F1
#
_cell.length_a   1.000
_cell.length_b   1.000
_cell.length_c   1.000
_cell.angle_alpha   90.00
_cell.angle_beta   90.00
_cell.angle_gamma   90.00
#
_symmetry.space_group_name_H-M   'P 1'
#
loop_
_entity.id
_entity.type
_entity.pdbx_description
1 polymer ?
#
loop_
_entity_poly.entity_id
_entity_poly.type
_entity_poly.pdbx_seq_one_letter_code
_entity_poly.pdbx_strand_id
1 'polypeptide(L)'
;MALDRGPLLLLTLGLGLAGAQKSPEDVPVQPGFDARKVEGRWLTVHLAASRAHLVSPADPLRLALHSICTRGRDVELVLFWTGEGVCKGLNITVHPTGLRGQYRGPLEGGGSLLLHFASTDYSHLILYVRLQDAGEATSLWALLARRQPGDPRWRRQYLEFISKFHLQEAPVFNLDAQCPPPE
;
A
#
# COMPACT_ATOMS: atom_id res chain seq x y z
N MET A 1 13.06 -19.45 63.01
CA MET A 1 12.28 -20.22 62.03
C MET A 1 10.81 -20.02 62.30
N ALA A 2 10.15 -19.17 61.51
CA ALA A 2 8.71 -19.20 61.24
C ALA A 2 8.50 -18.25 60.06
N LEU A 3 7.99 -18.82 58.98
CA LEU A 3 7.87 -18.26 57.64
C LEU A 3 6.62 -17.37 57.60
N ASP A 4 6.79 -16.05 57.55
CA ASP A 4 5.65 -15.14 57.39
C ASP A 4 5.30 -15.02 55.89
N ARG A 5 4.09 -15.48 55.56
CA ARG A 5 3.51 -15.53 54.22
C ARG A 5 2.91 -14.16 53.91
N GLY A 6 3.70 -13.27 53.33
CA GLY A 6 3.20 -12.08 52.62
C GLY A 6 2.93 -12.42 51.14
N PRO A 7 1.75 -12.07 50.57
CA PRO A 7 1.36 -12.50 49.24
C PRO A 7 2.27 -11.89 48.17
N LEU A 8 2.82 -12.76 47.32
CA LEU A 8 3.48 -12.44 46.06
C LEU A 8 2.62 -11.42 45.30
N LEU A 9 3.08 -10.16 45.28
CA LEU A 9 2.50 -9.11 44.46
C LEU A 9 2.57 -9.55 42.99
N LEU A 10 1.39 -9.89 42.52
CA LEU A 10 1.03 -10.18 41.15
C LEU A 10 1.44 -9.04 40.19
N LEU A 11 1.83 -9.48 38.99
CA LEU A 11 1.47 -8.86 37.71
C LEU A 11 2.05 -7.47 37.42
N THR A 12 3.23 -7.46 36.80
CA THR A 12 3.38 -6.68 35.57
C THR A 12 3.96 -7.59 34.50
N LEU A 13 3.11 -8.42 33.91
CA LEU A 13 3.37 -9.00 32.61
C LEU A 13 3.41 -7.81 31.64
N GLY A 14 4.60 -7.27 31.41
CA GLY A 14 4.88 -6.29 30.37
C GLY A 14 4.73 -6.97 29.01
N LEU A 15 3.49 -7.33 28.67
CA LEU A 15 3.14 -7.72 27.32
C LEU A 15 3.20 -6.43 26.51
N GLY A 16 4.37 -6.15 25.96
CA GLY A 16 4.51 -5.10 24.97
C GLY A 16 3.44 -5.32 23.92
N LEU A 17 2.56 -4.33 23.73
CA LEU A 17 1.74 -4.24 22.54
C LEU A 17 2.71 -4.08 21.36
N ALA A 18 3.27 -5.19 20.89
CA ALA A 18 3.63 -5.32 19.50
C ALA A 18 2.30 -5.13 18.78
N GLY A 19 2.05 -3.92 18.28
CA GLY A 19 0.83 -3.59 17.56
C GLY A 19 0.64 -4.64 16.49
N ALA A 20 -0.34 -5.52 16.68
CA ALA A 20 -0.66 -6.56 15.73
C ALA A 20 -1.18 -5.85 14.48
N GLN A 21 -0.28 -5.57 13.54
CA GLN A 21 -0.70 -5.12 12.22
C GLN A 21 -1.64 -6.20 11.68
N LYS A 22 -2.87 -5.81 11.33
CA LYS A 22 -3.88 -6.73 10.82
C LYS A 22 -3.30 -7.57 9.68
N SER A 23 -3.70 -8.83 9.66
CA SER A 23 -3.12 -9.80 8.75
C SER A 23 -3.44 -9.40 7.30
N PRO A 24 -2.54 -9.67 6.34
CA PRO A 24 -2.88 -9.47 4.92
C PRO A 24 -4.13 -10.26 4.49
N GLU A 25 -4.50 -11.31 5.22
CA GLU A 25 -5.65 -12.15 4.92
C GLU A 25 -6.98 -11.44 5.17
N ASP A 26 -7.00 -10.43 6.04
CA ASP A 26 -8.20 -9.61 6.33
C ASP A 26 -8.50 -8.56 5.25
N VAL A 27 -7.61 -8.44 4.26
CA VAL A 27 -7.73 -7.50 3.15
C VAL A 27 -8.55 -8.14 2.02
N PRO A 28 -9.71 -7.57 1.68
CA PRO A 28 -10.55 -8.14 0.63
C PRO A 28 -9.86 -8.06 -0.73
N VAL A 29 -10.36 -8.85 -1.67
CA VAL A 29 -10.00 -8.75 -3.08
C VAL A 29 -11.27 -8.63 -3.90
N GLN A 30 -11.27 -7.80 -4.94
CA GLN A 30 -12.41 -7.55 -5.80
C GLN A 30 -12.95 -8.87 -6.41
N PRO A 31 -14.21 -9.23 -6.15
CA PRO A 31 -14.83 -10.37 -6.81
C PRO A 31 -14.82 -10.22 -8.33
N GLY A 32 -14.44 -11.28 -9.03
CA GLY A 32 -14.39 -11.28 -10.50
C GLY A 32 -13.34 -10.32 -11.09
N PHE A 33 -12.29 -10.00 -10.32
CA PHE A 33 -11.21 -9.12 -10.78
C PHE A 33 -10.63 -9.54 -12.13
N ASP A 34 -10.51 -8.56 -13.03
CA ASP A 34 -9.92 -8.69 -14.36
C ASP A 34 -8.71 -7.75 -14.47
N ALA A 35 -7.52 -8.34 -14.53
CA ALA A 35 -6.26 -7.61 -14.58
C ALA A 35 -6.13 -6.73 -15.83
N ARG A 36 -6.75 -7.10 -16.96
CA ARG A 36 -6.65 -6.31 -18.19
C ARG A 36 -7.43 -5.01 -18.10
N LYS A 37 -8.55 -5.01 -17.37
CA LYS A 37 -9.41 -3.82 -17.23
C LYS A 37 -8.81 -2.74 -16.32
N VAL A 38 -7.82 -3.08 -15.50
CA VAL A 38 -7.10 -2.08 -14.68
C VAL A 38 -5.96 -1.39 -15.43
N GLU A 39 -5.64 -1.81 -16.65
CA GLU A 39 -4.55 -1.20 -17.42
C GLU A 39 -4.76 0.29 -17.70
N GLY A 40 -3.66 1.02 -17.82
CA GLY A 40 -3.64 2.44 -18.19
C GLY A 40 -3.44 3.38 -17.00
N ARG A 41 -3.66 4.67 -17.25
CA ARG A 41 -3.37 5.76 -16.31
C ARG A 41 -4.29 5.77 -15.10
N TRP A 42 -3.73 6.06 -13.93
CA TRP A 42 -4.44 6.23 -12.67
C TRP A 42 -3.97 7.52 -11.97
N LEU A 43 -4.89 8.17 -11.27
CA LEU A 43 -4.60 9.30 -10.39
C LEU A 43 -4.80 8.87 -8.96
N THR A 44 -3.81 9.08 -8.11
CA THR A 44 -3.92 8.90 -6.66
C THR A 44 -4.72 10.05 -6.07
N VAL A 45 -5.90 9.74 -5.54
CA VAL A 45 -6.83 10.72 -4.94
C VAL A 45 -6.63 10.79 -3.42
N HIS A 46 -6.44 9.65 -2.78
CA HIS A 46 -6.10 9.55 -1.35
C HIS A 46 -5.06 8.46 -1.12
N LEU A 47 -4.22 8.66 -0.10
CA LEU A 47 -3.20 7.71 0.34
C LEU A 47 -3.18 7.65 1.87
N ALA A 48 -2.96 6.46 2.41
CA ALA A 48 -2.80 6.24 3.84
C ALA A 48 -1.80 5.11 4.07
N ALA A 49 -1.06 5.19 5.17
CA ALA A 49 -0.01 4.26 5.51
C ALA A 49 -0.08 3.85 6.98
N SER A 50 0.38 2.63 7.31
CA SER A 50 0.63 2.26 8.71
C SER A 50 1.80 3.04 9.32
N ARG A 51 2.68 3.60 8.47
CA ARG A 51 3.81 4.45 8.83
C ARG A 51 3.85 5.67 7.89
N ALA A 52 3.15 6.75 8.25
CA ALA A 52 3.03 7.92 7.38
C ALA A 52 4.36 8.63 7.07
N HIS A 53 5.39 8.47 7.92
CA HIS A 53 6.70 9.09 7.66
C HIS A 53 7.39 8.53 6.41
N LEU A 54 7.09 7.29 6.00
CA LEU A 54 7.64 6.63 4.80
C LEU A 54 6.95 7.04 3.49
N VAL A 55 5.96 7.93 3.58
CA VAL A 55 5.25 8.54 2.45
C VAL A 55 5.15 10.05 2.67
N SER A 56 6.05 10.58 3.51
CA SER A 56 6.09 11.99 3.87
C SER A 56 6.48 12.85 2.67
N PRO A 57 6.03 14.12 2.60
CA PRO A 57 6.56 15.07 1.64
C PRO A 57 8.08 15.26 1.83
N ALA A 58 8.60 15.09 3.04
CA ALA A 58 10.03 15.21 3.29
C ALA A 58 10.80 13.92 2.94
N ASP A 59 10.10 12.84 2.56
CA ASP A 59 10.75 11.61 2.13
C ASP A 59 11.47 11.87 0.79
N PRO A 60 12.80 11.64 0.70
CA PRO A 60 13.54 11.81 -0.55
C PRO A 60 13.06 10.88 -1.68
N LEU A 61 12.35 9.80 -1.33
CA LEU A 61 11.73 8.85 -2.24
C LEU A 61 10.21 9.06 -2.32
N ARG A 62 9.80 10.22 -2.84
CA ARG A 62 8.40 10.45 -3.22
C ARG A 62 8.06 9.64 -4.47
N LEU A 63 7.21 8.62 -4.34
CA LEU A 63 6.72 7.80 -5.46
C LEU A 63 5.27 8.17 -5.84
N ALA A 64 5.04 8.44 -7.12
CA ALA A 64 3.71 8.63 -7.70
C ALA A 64 3.38 7.48 -8.66
N LEU A 65 2.26 6.80 -8.41
CA LEU A 65 1.71 5.85 -9.37
C LEU A 65 1.20 6.60 -10.60
N HIS A 66 1.71 6.24 -11.77
CA HIS A 66 1.26 6.81 -13.04
C HIS A 66 0.29 5.89 -13.77
N SER A 67 0.68 4.63 -13.96
CA SER A 67 -0.13 3.65 -14.69
C SER A 67 0.09 2.23 -14.20
N ILE A 68 -0.88 1.37 -14.50
CA ILE A 68 -0.80 -0.07 -14.30
C ILE A 68 -0.79 -0.71 -15.68
N CYS A 69 0.10 -1.67 -15.91
CA CYS A 69 0.19 -2.44 -17.14
C CYS A 69 0.10 -3.94 -16.81
N THR A 70 -0.34 -4.77 -17.76
CA THR A 70 -0.19 -6.23 -17.63
C THR A 70 0.78 -6.78 -18.66
N ARG A 71 1.54 -7.79 -18.25
CA ARG A 71 2.44 -8.55 -19.13
C ARG A 71 2.15 -10.03 -18.96
N GLY A 72 1.34 -10.58 -19.85
CA GLY A 72 0.85 -11.95 -19.72
C GLY A 72 -0.05 -12.10 -18.49
N ARG A 73 0.49 -12.70 -17.42
CA ARG A 73 -0.21 -12.80 -16.13
C ARG A 73 0.33 -11.86 -15.06
N ASP A 74 1.45 -11.19 -15.33
CA ASP A 74 2.09 -10.28 -14.39
C ASP A 74 1.46 -8.89 -14.47
N VAL A 75 1.59 -8.14 -13.39
CA VAL A 75 1.18 -6.74 -13.30
C VAL A 75 2.44 -5.90 -13.10
N GLU A 76 2.53 -4.81 -13.85
CA GLU A 76 3.60 -3.83 -13.76
C GLU A 76 3.02 -2.50 -13.27
N LEU A 77 3.53 -2.01 -12.13
CA LEU A 77 3.24 -0.69 -11.61
C LEU A 77 4.28 0.28 -12.15
N VAL A 78 3.85 1.24 -12.96
CA VAL A 78 4.70 2.31 -13.48
C VAL A 78 4.62 3.47 -12.51
N LEU A 79 5.73 3.72 -11.82
CA LEU A 79 5.88 4.73 -10.79
C LEU A 79 6.88 5.79 -11.26
N PHE A 80 6.69 7.00 -10.79
CA PHE A 80 7.62 8.09 -10.99
C PHE A 80 8.10 8.61 -9.65
N TRP A 81 9.41 8.80 -9.54
CA TRP A 81 10.06 9.40 -8.39
C TRP A 81 10.56 10.79 -8.74
N THR A 82 10.33 11.76 -7.86
CA THR A 82 10.93 13.09 -7.93
C THR A 82 11.78 13.33 -6.69
N GLY A 83 13.09 13.12 -6.81
CA GLY A 83 14.07 13.41 -5.76
C GLY A 83 15.17 14.29 -6.32
N GLU A 84 15.65 15.23 -5.50
CA GLU A 84 16.70 16.18 -5.87
C GLU A 84 16.41 16.99 -7.14
N GLY A 85 15.12 17.18 -7.48
CA GLY A 85 14.69 17.90 -8.68
C GLY A 85 14.68 17.09 -9.98
N VAL A 86 15.03 15.79 -9.93
CA VAL A 86 15.04 14.89 -11.10
C VAL A 86 13.85 13.94 -11.06
N CYS A 87 13.12 13.86 -12.17
CA CYS A 87 12.04 12.90 -12.37
C CYS A 87 12.63 11.61 -12.96
N LYS A 88 12.47 10.46 -12.32
CA LYS A 88 12.85 9.15 -12.90
C LYS A 88 11.71 8.14 -12.84
N GLY A 89 11.63 7.30 -13.87
CA GLY A 89 10.72 6.16 -13.93
C GLY A 89 11.24 4.93 -13.21
N LEU A 90 10.35 4.28 -12.48
CA LEU A 90 10.56 2.98 -11.84
C LEU A 90 9.39 2.07 -12.19
N ASN A 91 9.70 0.86 -12.66
CA ASN A 91 8.69 -0.16 -12.92
C ASN A 91 8.82 -1.27 -11.89
N ILE A 92 7.74 -1.56 -11.18
CA ILE A 92 7.69 -2.70 -10.25
C ILE A 92 6.82 -3.78 -10.87
N THR A 93 7.44 -4.92 -11.19
CA THR A 93 6.73 -6.10 -11.70
C THR A 93 6.36 -7.03 -10.55
N VAL A 94 5.10 -7.45 -10.51
CA VAL A 94 4.55 -8.37 -9.51
C VAL A 94 3.84 -9.53 -10.20
N HIS A 95 3.94 -10.71 -9.59
CA HIS A 95 3.48 -11.98 -10.14
C HIS A 95 2.24 -12.50 -9.41
N PRO A 96 1.35 -13.25 -10.08
CA PRO A 96 0.17 -13.83 -9.43
C PRO A 96 0.53 -14.73 -8.24
N THR A 97 -0.20 -14.64 -7.14
CA THR A 97 -0.04 -15.57 -5.99
C THR A 97 -0.86 -16.85 -6.14
N GLY A 98 -1.73 -16.94 -7.16
CA GLY A 98 -2.74 -17.97 -7.32
C GLY A 98 -4.14 -17.53 -6.87
N LEU A 99 -4.24 -16.49 -6.03
CA LEU A 99 -5.49 -15.82 -5.71
C LEU A 99 -5.74 -14.68 -6.72
N ARG A 100 -6.92 -14.68 -7.37
CA ARG A 100 -7.26 -13.61 -8.33
C ARG A 100 -7.25 -12.25 -7.63
N GLY A 101 -6.61 -11.26 -8.25
CA GLY A 101 -6.48 -9.91 -7.71
C GLY A 101 -5.43 -9.75 -6.61
N GLN A 102 -4.64 -10.80 -6.34
CA GLN A 102 -3.48 -10.74 -5.45
C GLN A 102 -2.19 -11.06 -6.22
N TYR A 103 -1.17 -10.22 -6.00
CA TYR A 103 0.12 -10.34 -6.66
C TYR A 103 1.25 -10.14 -5.65
N ARG A 104 2.41 -10.74 -5.92
CA ARG A 104 3.61 -10.60 -5.11
C ARG A 104 4.84 -10.44 -5.99
N GLY A 105 5.77 -9.59 -5.60
CA GLY A 105 7.04 -9.42 -6.29
C GLY A 105 8.17 -9.08 -5.33
N PRO A 106 9.42 -9.26 -5.77
CA PRO A 106 10.58 -8.75 -5.04
C PRO A 106 10.64 -7.21 -5.15
N LEU A 107 11.27 -6.58 -4.16
CA LEU A 107 11.73 -5.20 -4.21
C LEU A 107 13.26 -5.18 -4.22
N GLU A 108 13.85 -4.08 -4.70
CA GLU A 108 15.29 -3.86 -4.53
C GLU A 108 15.67 -3.90 -3.04
N GLY A 109 16.88 -4.37 -2.73
CA GLY A 109 17.35 -4.50 -1.35
C GLY A 109 16.89 -5.78 -0.62
N GLY A 110 16.22 -6.71 -1.30
CA GLY A 110 15.79 -7.99 -0.71
C GLY A 110 14.43 -7.95 -0.02
N GLY A 111 13.73 -6.82 -0.12
CA GLY A 111 12.35 -6.68 0.32
C GLY A 111 11.35 -7.40 -0.59
N SER A 112 10.08 -7.39 -0.20
CA SER A 112 8.98 -7.92 -1.00
C SER A 112 7.75 -7.02 -0.94
N LEU A 113 6.96 -7.07 -2.01
CA LEU A 113 5.71 -6.35 -2.15
C LEU A 113 4.57 -7.35 -2.33
N LEU A 114 3.48 -7.17 -1.59
CA LEU A 114 2.22 -7.87 -1.75
C LEU A 114 1.13 -6.86 -2.14
N LEU A 115 0.47 -7.10 -3.27
CA LEU A 115 -0.50 -6.21 -3.90
C LEU A 115 -1.89 -6.85 -3.87
N HIS A 116 -2.90 -6.13 -3.39
CA HIS A 116 -4.30 -6.54 -3.45
C HIS A 116 -5.14 -5.48 -4.16
N PHE A 117 -5.86 -5.89 -5.21
CA PHE A 117 -6.90 -5.07 -5.82
C PHE A 117 -8.17 -5.20 -4.97
N ALA A 118 -8.28 -4.39 -3.91
CA ALA A 118 -9.26 -4.59 -2.85
C ALA A 118 -10.71 -4.33 -3.31
N SER A 119 -10.91 -3.30 -4.13
CA SER A 119 -12.22 -3.01 -4.74
C SER A 119 -12.05 -2.14 -5.98
N THR A 120 -12.78 -2.42 -7.05
CA THR A 120 -12.73 -1.62 -8.28
C THR A 120 -13.96 -1.79 -9.16
N ASP A 121 -14.39 -0.70 -9.80
CA ASP A 121 -15.30 -0.70 -10.96
C ASP A 121 -14.56 -0.42 -12.28
N TYR A 122 -13.22 -0.47 -12.25
CA TYR A 122 -12.27 -0.12 -13.31
C TYR A 122 -12.20 1.37 -13.70
N SER A 123 -13.06 2.21 -13.13
CA SER A 123 -12.98 3.68 -13.15
C SER A 123 -12.41 4.27 -11.85
N HIS A 124 -12.59 3.53 -10.75
CA HIS A 124 -12.05 3.77 -9.42
C HIS A 124 -11.43 2.47 -8.90
N LEU A 125 -10.41 2.58 -8.06
CA LEU A 125 -9.70 1.45 -7.52
C LEU A 125 -9.21 1.78 -6.12
N ILE A 126 -9.54 0.92 -5.15
CA ILE A 126 -8.88 0.88 -3.84
C ILE A 126 -7.81 -0.20 -3.92
N LEU A 127 -6.56 0.23 -3.84
CA LEU A 127 -5.38 -0.60 -3.93
C LEU A 127 -4.74 -0.73 -2.54
N TYR A 128 -4.46 -1.96 -2.13
CA TYR A 128 -3.64 -2.23 -0.95
C TYR A 128 -2.27 -2.75 -1.37
N VAL A 129 -1.24 -2.20 -0.75
CA VAL A 129 0.15 -2.61 -0.94
C VAL A 129 0.77 -2.88 0.43
N ARG A 130 1.38 -4.04 0.62
CA ARG A 130 2.22 -4.31 1.78
C ARG A 130 3.67 -4.46 1.33
N LEU A 131 4.50 -3.57 1.84
CA LEU A 131 5.95 -3.62 1.68
C LEU A 131 6.52 -4.34 2.90
N GLN A 132 7.42 -5.30 2.68
CA GLN A 132 8.18 -5.96 3.72
C GLN A 132 9.65 -5.81 3.41
N ASP A 133 10.41 -5.26 4.35
CA ASP A 133 11.86 -5.11 4.24
C ASP A 133 12.50 -5.24 5.62
N ALA A 134 13.64 -5.93 5.72
CA ALA A 134 14.40 -6.12 6.95
C ALA A 134 13.57 -6.52 8.21
N GLY A 135 12.50 -7.31 8.03
CA GLY A 135 11.60 -7.74 9.12
C GLY A 135 10.52 -6.71 9.49
N GLU A 136 10.53 -5.54 8.86
CA GLU A 136 9.57 -4.47 9.04
C GLU A 136 8.51 -4.48 7.93
N ALA A 137 7.26 -4.23 8.30
CA ALA A 137 6.14 -4.20 7.36
C ALA A 137 5.44 -2.84 7.35
N THR A 138 5.26 -2.30 6.14
CA THR A 138 4.50 -1.08 5.89
C THR A 138 3.31 -1.41 5.00
N SER A 139 2.12 -1.05 5.47
CA SER A 139 0.87 -1.19 4.73
C SER A 139 0.49 0.16 4.13
N LEU A 140 0.14 0.18 2.86
CA LEU A 140 -0.29 1.35 2.10
C LEU A 140 -1.66 1.07 1.49
N TRP A 141 -2.54 2.06 1.58
CA TRP A 141 -3.86 2.04 0.96
C TRP A 141 -4.03 3.28 0.10
N ALA A 142 -4.24 3.07 -1.20
CA ALA A 142 -4.44 4.14 -2.16
C ALA A 142 -5.85 4.06 -2.74
N LEU A 143 -6.56 5.19 -2.76
CA LEU A 143 -7.74 5.38 -3.58
C LEU A 143 -7.32 6.06 -4.89
N LEU A 144 -7.54 5.35 -5.98
CA LEU A 144 -7.19 5.74 -7.34
C LEU A 144 -8.45 6.01 -8.16
N ALA A 145 -8.37 6.96 -9.09
CA ALA A 145 -9.42 7.25 -10.06
C ALA A 145 -8.84 7.52 -11.45
N ARG A 146 -9.61 7.22 -12.50
CA ARG A 146 -9.22 7.55 -13.89
C ARG A 146 -9.33 9.04 -14.21
N ARG A 147 -10.22 9.76 -13.50
CA ARG A 147 -10.51 11.19 -13.70
C ARG A 147 -10.80 11.84 -12.34
N GLN A 148 -10.65 13.16 -12.28
CA GLN A 148 -11.04 13.97 -11.11
C GLN A 148 -12.23 14.89 -11.43
N PRO A 149 -13.07 15.22 -10.41
CA PRO A 149 -13.07 14.65 -9.06
C PRO A 149 -13.60 13.21 -9.05
N GLY A 150 -13.14 12.38 -8.12
CA GLY A 150 -13.62 11.00 -7.96
C GLY A 150 -15.03 10.93 -7.33
N ASP A 151 -15.68 9.77 -7.42
CA ASP A 151 -17.01 9.54 -6.83
C ASP A 151 -16.93 9.42 -5.29
N PRO A 152 -17.69 10.22 -4.52
CA PRO A 152 -17.69 10.21 -3.05
C PRO A 152 -18.00 8.85 -2.41
N ARG A 153 -18.69 7.93 -3.10
CA ARG A 153 -18.95 6.57 -2.61
C ARG A 153 -17.66 5.80 -2.37
N TRP A 154 -16.70 5.92 -3.28
CA TRP A 154 -15.39 5.28 -3.15
C TRP A 154 -14.57 5.87 -2.01
N ARG A 155 -14.68 7.19 -1.77
CA ARG A 155 -14.05 7.82 -0.61
C ARG A 155 -14.62 7.28 0.70
N ARG A 156 -15.93 7.09 0.81
CA ARG A 156 -16.54 6.49 2.02
C ARG A 156 -16.01 5.09 2.28
N GLN A 157 -16.03 4.22 1.27
CA GLN A 157 -15.50 2.86 1.39
C GLN A 157 -14.00 2.85 1.73
N TYR A 158 -13.23 3.77 1.17
CA TYR A 158 -11.80 3.94 1.50
C TYR A 158 -11.59 4.33 2.96
N LEU A 159 -12.38 5.25 3.49
CA LEU A 159 -12.31 5.66 4.91
C LEU A 159 -12.68 4.52 5.87
N GLU A 160 -13.61 3.63 5.48
CA GLU A 160 -13.90 2.40 6.24
C GLU A 160 -12.65 1.51 6.36
N PHE A 161 -11.86 1.38 5.28
CA PHE A 161 -10.60 0.66 5.33
C PHE A 161 -9.56 1.38 6.20
N ILE A 162 -9.39 2.69 6.07
CA ILE A 162 -8.48 3.45 6.94
C ILE A 162 -8.79 3.22 8.41
N SER A 163 -10.07 3.34 8.79
CA SER A 163 -10.53 3.13 10.15
C SER A 163 -10.28 1.68 10.59
N LYS A 164 -10.66 0.71 9.77
CA LYS A 164 -10.46 -0.73 10.06
C LYS A 164 -8.98 -1.04 10.25
N PHE A 165 -8.06 -0.50 9.46
CA PHE A 165 -6.64 -0.85 9.49
C PHE A 165 -5.78 0.11 10.32
N HIS A 166 -6.40 1.09 11.01
CA HIS A 166 -5.73 2.08 11.86
C HIS A 166 -4.60 2.83 11.15
N LEU A 167 -4.86 3.26 9.91
CA LEU A 167 -3.88 3.92 9.07
C LEU A 167 -3.86 5.43 9.30
N GLN A 168 -2.73 6.04 8.98
CA GLN A 168 -2.54 7.49 8.98
C GLN A 168 -2.62 8.01 7.55
N GLU A 169 -3.39 9.07 7.33
CA GLU A 169 -3.45 9.72 6.02
C GLU A 169 -2.07 10.26 5.62
N ALA A 170 -1.80 10.20 4.32
CA ALA A 170 -0.57 10.63 3.71
C ALA A 170 -0.86 11.60 2.57
N PRO A 171 0.05 12.54 2.30
CA PRO A 171 -0.09 13.45 1.18
C PRO A 171 -0.03 12.69 -0.13
N VAL A 172 -0.80 13.17 -1.11
CA VAL A 172 -0.83 12.63 -2.47
C VAL A 172 -0.18 13.60 -3.43
N PHE A 173 0.48 13.07 -4.46
CA PHE A 173 0.89 13.85 -5.61
C PHE A 173 0.76 12.98 -6.86
N ASN A 174 0.53 13.63 -7.99
CA ASN A 174 0.39 12.98 -9.30
C ASN A 174 1.29 13.70 -10.30
N LEU A 175 1.76 12.97 -11.30
CA LEU A 175 2.54 13.53 -12.40
C LEU A 175 1.77 13.37 -13.71
N ASP A 176 1.66 14.46 -14.46
CA ASP A 176 0.86 14.52 -15.68
C ASP A 176 1.55 13.93 -16.89
N ALA A 177 2.87 14.11 -16.97
CA ALA A 177 3.71 13.59 -18.03
C ALA A 177 4.62 12.47 -17.50
N GLN A 178 5.04 11.59 -18.41
CA GLN A 178 6.12 10.65 -18.11
C GLN A 178 7.41 11.43 -17.86
N CYS A 179 8.21 10.99 -16.89
CA CYS A 179 9.55 11.54 -16.74
C CYS A 179 10.33 11.34 -18.06
N PRO A 180 11.17 12.30 -18.50
CA PRO A 180 12.09 12.04 -19.60
C PRO A 180 12.95 10.81 -19.27
N PRO A 181 13.33 10.01 -20.27
CA PRO A 181 14.22 8.87 -20.04
C PRO A 181 15.53 9.36 -19.42
N PRO A 182 16.15 8.61 -18.50
CA PRO A 182 17.47 8.95 -17.98
C PRO A 182 18.47 9.05 -19.15
N GLU A 183 19.23 10.15 -19.19
CA GLU A 183 20.35 10.36 -20.12
C GLU A 183 21.47 9.35 -19.91
#